data_AF-A0A844WUH5-F1
#
_entry.id   AF-A0A844WUH5-F1
#
_cell.length_a   1.000
_cell.length_b   1.000
_cell.length_c   1.000
_cell.angle_alpha   90.00
_cell.angle_beta   90.00
_cell.angle_gamma   90.00
#
_symmetry.space_group_name_H-M   'P 1'
#
loop_
_entity.id
_entity.type
_entity.pdbx_description
1 polymer ?
#
loop_
_entity_poly.entity_id
_entity_poly.type
_entity_poly.pdbx_seq_one_letter_code
_entity_poly.pdbx_strand_id
1 'polypeptide(L)'
;MQNKNFTINKQLNQKLITHLNKLQDRYSKILPIRIDIHYAKDDEFNTDIETTKKEIMYFLYQAMQLELDIVGYAVVMEFNQNEHIHFHSVFYVNGQKSKNTILFTLHRNVHGMN
;
A
#
# COMPACT_ATOMS: atom_id res chain seq x y z
N MET A 1 -22.57 -2.24 2.28
CA MET A 1 -22.52 -2.58 3.72
C MET A 1 -21.42 -1.76 4.35
N GLN A 2 -21.74 -0.79 5.23
CA GLN A 2 -20.73 -0.10 6.04
C GLN A 2 -20.49 -0.91 7.32
N ASN A 3 -19.22 -1.25 7.57
CA ASN A 3 -18.83 -1.86 8.83
C ASN A 3 -18.99 -0.79 9.94
N LYS A 4 -19.91 -1.03 10.88
CA LYS A 4 -20.33 -0.05 11.90
C LYS A 4 -19.23 0.32 12.91
N ASN A 5 -18.11 -0.40 12.89
CA ASN A 5 -16.97 -0.20 13.81
C ASN A 5 -15.80 0.57 13.18
N PHE A 6 -15.92 1.08 11.94
CA PHE A 6 -14.83 1.77 11.25
C PHE A 6 -15.20 3.23 10.95
N THR A 7 -14.69 4.15 11.76
CA THR A 7 -14.80 5.59 11.49
C THR A 7 -13.74 5.99 10.48
N ILE A 8 -14.14 6.15 9.22
CA ILE A 8 -13.25 6.64 8.16
C ILE A 8 -12.77 8.05 8.53
N ASN A 9 -11.46 8.25 8.57
CA ASN A 9 -10.89 9.59 8.67
C ASN A 9 -11.27 10.39 7.41
N LYS A 10 -12.18 11.36 7.56
CA LYS A 10 -12.75 12.14 6.45
C LYS A 10 -11.68 12.87 5.65
N GLN A 11 -10.63 13.38 6.29
CA GLN A 11 -9.56 14.12 5.60
C GLN A 11 -8.70 13.19 4.75
N LEU A 12 -8.31 12.02 5.29
CA LEU A 12 -7.56 11.01 4.53
C LEU A 12 -8.38 10.48 3.35
N ASN A 13 -9.67 10.21 3.58
CA ASN A 13 -10.57 9.79 2.52
C ASN A 13 -10.71 10.84 1.42
N GLN A 14 -10.85 12.11 1.78
CA GLN A 14 -10.91 13.19 0.80
C GLN A 14 -9.62 13.32 0.00
N LYS A 15 -8.45 13.17 0.63
CA LYS A 15 -7.15 13.15 -0.06
C LYS A 15 -7.06 11.99 -1.05
N LEU A 16 -7.47 10.79 -0.65
CA LEU A 16 -7.47 9.60 -1.49
C LEU A 16 -8.40 9.76 -2.69
N ILE A 17 -9.63 10.25 -2.47
CA ILE A 17 -10.61 10.50 -3.55
C ILE A 17 -10.07 11.55 -4.52
N THR A 18 -9.56 12.68 -4.01
CA THR A 18 -8.98 13.74 -4.86
C THR A 18 -7.79 13.20 -5.67
N HIS A 19 -6.96 12.34 -5.08
CA HIS A 19 -5.85 11.72 -5.80
C HIS A 19 -6.36 10.78 -6.92
N LEU A 20 -7.32 9.91 -6.63
CA LEU A 20 -7.92 9.01 -7.61
C LEU A 20 -8.60 9.77 -8.75
N ASN A 21 -9.35 10.84 -8.45
CA ASN A 21 -10.01 11.66 -9.47
C ASN A 21 -9.00 12.25 -10.46
N LYS A 22 -7.87 12.80 -9.97
CA LYS A 22 -6.79 13.31 -10.84
C LYS A 22 -6.19 12.23 -11.74
N LEU A 23 -6.12 10.98 -11.26
CA LEU A 23 -5.67 9.88 -12.10
C LEU A 23 -6.74 9.54 -13.15
N GLN A 24 -8.03 9.50 -12.79
CA GLN A 24 -9.12 9.22 -13.71
C GLN A 24 -9.28 10.28 -14.81
N ASP A 25 -8.97 11.54 -14.50
CA ASP A 25 -8.94 12.63 -15.49
C ASP A 25 -7.87 12.40 -16.58
N ARG A 26 -6.80 11.64 -16.26
CA ARG A 26 -5.67 11.39 -17.17
C ARG A 26 -5.72 10.00 -17.81
N TYR A 27 -6.21 8.98 -17.11
CA TYR A 27 -6.18 7.59 -17.53
C TYR A 27 -7.59 7.03 -17.63
N SER A 28 -7.99 6.60 -18.83
CA SER A 28 -9.35 6.09 -19.08
C SER A 28 -9.66 4.74 -18.41
N LYS A 29 -8.62 4.02 -17.97
CA LYS A 29 -8.75 2.76 -17.23
C LYS A 29 -7.64 2.64 -16.18
N ILE A 30 -8.04 2.50 -14.93
CA ILE A 30 -7.14 2.33 -13.78
C ILE A 30 -7.44 1.00 -13.10
N LEU A 31 -6.41 0.23 -12.81
CA LEU A 31 -6.48 -1.02 -12.06
C LEU A 31 -5.86 -0.82 -10.67
N PRO A 32 -6.66 -0.74 -9.59
CA PRO A 32 -6.13 -0.63 -8.25
C PRO A 32 -5.65 -2.00 -7.74
N ILE A 33 -4.41 -2.05 -7.26
CA ILE A 33 -3.84 -3.18 -6.54
C ILE A 33 -3.71 -2.77 -5.07
N ARG A 34 -4.49 -3.38 -4.20
CA ARG A 34 -4.43 -3.15 -2.75
C ARG A 34 -3.53 -4.18 -2.09
N ILE A 35 -2.64 -3.70 -1.24
CA ILE A 35 -1.74 -4.54 -0.44
C ILE A 35 -1.86 -4.10 1.02
N ASP A 36 -2.23 -5.06 1.87
CA ASP A 36 -2.35 -4.87 3.32
C ASP A 36 -1.21 -5.60 4.02
N ILE A 37 -0.35 -4.85 4.72
CA ILE A 37 0.83 -5.36 5.41
C ILE A 37 0.56 -5.31 6.92
N HIS A 38 0.75 -6.46 7.58
CA HIS A 38 0.54 -6.63 9.01
C HIS A 38 1.82 -7.23 9.60
N TYR A 39 2.38 -6.58 10.61
CA TYR A 39 3.53 -7.12 11.35
C TYR A 39 3.06 -8.17 12.35
N ALA A 40 3.87 -9.22 12.54
CA ALA A 40 3.56 -10.26 13.51
C ALA A 40 3.63 -9.69 14.94
N LYS A 41 2.87 -10.27 15.87
CA LYS A 41 2.80 -9.78 17.26
C LYS A 41 4.15 -9.80 17.96
N ASP A 42 4.98 -10.79 17.64
CA ASP A 42 6.31 -10.99 18.24
C ASP A 42 7.44 -10.37 17.41
N ASP A 43 7.10 -9.53 16.45
CA ASP A 43 8.08 -8.83 15.62
C ASP A 43 8.60 -7.59 16.37
N GLU A 44 9.92 -7.48 16.57
CA GLU A 44 10.54 -6.31 17.21
C GLU A 44 10.21 -4.99 16.47
N PHE A 45 9.87 -5.08 15.18
CA PHE A 45 9.45 -3.94 14.38
C PHE A 45 8.05 -3.43 14.69
N ASN A 46 7.23 -4.19 15.42
CA ASN A 46 5.83 -3.85 15.67
C ASN A 46 5.63 -2.59 16.53
N THR A 47 6.69 -2.10 17.18
CA THR A 47 6.68 -0.87 17.98
C THR A 47 7.61 0.23 17.47
N ASP A 48 8.49 -0.05 16.50
CA ASP A 48 9.43 0.95 15.95
C ASP A 48 8.86 1.60 14.67
N ILE A 49 8.26 2.77 14.86
CA ILE A 49 7.68 3.58 13.79
C ILE A 49 8.71 3.99 12.73
N GLU A 50 9.96 4.27 13.12
CA GLU A 50 10.96 4.76 12.16
C GLU A 50 11.52 3.62 11.31
N THR A 51 11.70 2.44 11.89
CA THR A 51 12.11 1.27 11.12
C THR A 51 11.01 0.80 10.17
N THR A 52 9.76 0.72 10.64
CA THR A 52 8.62 0.37 9.78
C THR A 52 8.39 1.37 8.64
N LYS A 53 8.65 2.67 8.85
CA LYS A 53 8.68 3.68 7.76
C LYS A 53 9.76 3.39 6.73
N LYS A 54 10.97 3.01 7.15
CA LYS A 54 12.05 2.67 6.20
C LYS A 54 11.70 1.44 5.38
N GLU A 55 11.10 0.44 6.00
CA GLU A 55 10.65 -0.77 5.31
C GLU A 55 9.55 -0.48 4.31
N ILE A 56 8.55 0.34 4.65
CA ILE A 56 7.50 0.69 3.69
C ILE A 56 8.05 1.54 2.53
N MET A 57 9.03 2.41 2.79
CA MET A 57 9.72 3.16 1.74
C MET A 57 10.51 2.23 0.81
N TYR A 58 11.20 1.24 1.37
CA TYR A 58 11.90 0.23 0.60
C TYR A 58 10.93 -0.62 -0.23
N PHE A 59 9.82 -1.05 0.36
CA PHE A 59 8.75 -1.76 -0.34
C PHE A 59 8.20 -0.94 -1.52
N LEU A 60 7.91 0.34 -1.31
CA LEU A 60 7.47 1.24 -2.38
C LEU A 60 8.52 1.37 -3.48
N TYR A 61 9.79 1.53 -3.11
CA TYR A 61 10.89 1.60 -4.07
C TYR A 61 10.98 0.32 -4.93
N GLN A 62 10.89 -0.86 -4.32
CA GLN A 62 10.89 -2.14 -5.03
C GLN A 62 9.65 -2.30 -5.91
N ALA A 63 8.47 -1.89 -5.43
CA ALA A 63 7.25 -1.91 -6.23
C ALA A 63 7.37 -1.03 -7.49
N MET A 64 8.07 0.10 -7.40
CA MET A 64 8.36 0.97 -8.56
C MET A 64 9.35 0.34 -9.56
N GLN A 65 10.11 -0.69 -9.17
CA GLN A 65 11.01 -1.41 -10.08
C GLN A 65 10.28 -2.52 -10.86
N LEU A 66 9.05 -2.85 -10.50
CA LEU A 66 8.26 -3.83 -11.24
C LEU A 66 7.94 -3.30 -12.64
N GLU A 67 7.87 -4.19 -13.63
CA GLU A 67 7.42 -3.87 -15.00
C GLU A 67 5.90 -3.65 -15.06
N LEU A 68 5.39 -2.78 -14.18
CA LEU A 68 4.01 -2.33 -14.12
C LEU A 68 3.98 -0.85 -14.44
N ASP A 69 3.04 -0.43 -15.31
CA ASP A 69 2.78 0.98 -15.60
C ASP A 69 2.03 1.62 -14.42
N ILE A 70 2.72 1.75 -13.27
CA ILE A 70 2.16 2.35 -12.05
C ILE A 70 2.10 3.87 -12.24
N VAL A 71 0.88 4.39 -12.19
CA VAL A 71 0.58 5.81 -12.44
C VAL A 71 0.29 6.60 -11.17
N GLY A 72 0.21 5.92 -10.03
CA GLY A 72 0.03 6.53 -8.72
C GLY A 72 0.03 5.49 -7.61
N TYR A 73 0.17 5.95 -6.37
CA TYR A 73 0.04 5.11 -5.18
C TYR A 73 -0.41 5.95 -3.98
N ALA A 74 -0.99 5.29 -2.99
CA ALA A 74 -1.25 5.88 -1.68
C ALA A 74 -0.96 4.85 -0.59
N VAL A 75 -0.39 5.32 0.53
CA VAL A 75 -0.09 4.49 1.70
C VAL A 75 -0.58 5.18 2.96
N VAL A 76 -1.20 4.43 3.85
CA VAL A 76 -1.58 4.86 5.19
C VAL A 76 -0.99 3.88 6.20
N MET A 77 -0.43 4.43 7.27
CA MET A 77 -0.05 3.70 8.48
C MET A 77 -1.19 3.83 9.49
N GLU A 78 -1.69 2.71 9.99
CA GLU A 78 -2.72 2.64 11.02
C GLU A 78 -2.18 1.93 12.26
N PHE A 79 -2.60 2.40 13.44
CA PHE A 79 -2.36 1.73 14.72
C PHE A 79 -3.66 1.03 15.11
N ASN A 80 -3.61 -0.28 15.35
CA ASN A 80 -4.78 -0.96 15.90
C ASN A 80 -4.87 -0.72 17.43
N GLN A 81 -5.95 -1.20 18.05
CA GLN A 81 -6.21 -1.02 19.49
C GLN A 81 -5.13 -1.63 20.40
N ASN A 82 -4.27 -2.50 19.86
CA ASN A 82 -3.16 -3.12 20.57
C ASN A 82 -1.80 -2.52 20.15
N GLU A 83 -1.80 -1.29 19.60
CA GLU A 83 -0.62 -0.56 19.12
C GLU A 83 0.15 -1.23 17.97
N HIS A 84 -0.42 -2.28 17.35
CA HIS A 84 0.24 -2.93 16.23
C HIS A 84 0.16 -2.06 14.98
N ILE A 85 1.29 -1.96 14.29
CA ILE A 85 1.45 -1.15 13.07
C ILE A 85 0.91 -1.93 11.88
N HIS A 86 0.02 -1.29 11.13
CA HIS A 86 -0.54 -1.80 9.88
C HIS A 86 -0.33 -0.80 8.76
N PHE A 87 0.02 -1.31 7.57
CA PHE A 87 0.06 -0.48 6.37
C PHE A 87 -0.99 -0.93 5.38
N HIS A 88 -1.79 0.05 4.93
CA HIS A 88 -2.67 -0.10 3.80
C HIS A 88 -2.08 0.67 2.63
N SER A 89 -1.77 -0.05 1.55
CA SER A 89 -1.26 0.56 0.33
C SER A 89 -2.17 0.22 -0.84
N VAL A 90 -2.29 1.17 -1.76
CA VAL A 90 -2.91 0.96 -3.06
C VAL A 90 -1.99 1.50 -4.13
N PHE A 91 -1.72 0.68 -5.15
CA PHE A 91 -1.03 1.07 -6.37
C PHE A 91 -2.06 1.16 -7.49
N TYR A 92 -1.98 2.22 -8.28
CA TYR A 92 -2.85 2.44 -9.43
C TYR A 92 -2.07 2.12 -10.70
N VAL A 93 -2.46 1.07 -11.41
CA VAL A 93 -1.82 0.67 -12.68
C VAL A 93 -2.66 1.16 -13.85
N ASN A 94 -1.99 1.65 -14.90
CA ASN A 94 -2.64 1.98 -16.16
C ASN A 94 -3.18 0.71 -16.83
N GLY A 95 -4.50 0.52 -16.75
CA GLY A 95 -5.17 -0.65 -17.28
C GLY A 95 -5.28 -0.68 -18.81
N GLN A 96 -4.89 0.39 -19.50
CA GLN A 96 -4.84 0.42 -20.97
C GLN A 96 -3.59 -0.29 -21.52
N LYS A 97 -2.48 -0.27 -20.77
CA LYS A 97 -1.21 -0.91 -21.16
C LYS A 97 -0.99 -2.27 -20.48
N SER A 98 -1.68 -2.53 -19.37
CA SER A 98 -1.61 -3.80 -18.68
C SER A 98 -2.40 -4.88 -19.42
N LYS A 99 -1.72 -5.95 -19.87
CA LYS A 99 -2.37 -7.18 -20.35
C LYS A 99 -3.08 -7.86 -19.17
N ASN A 100 -4.18 -8.57 -19.44
CA ASN A 100 -5.20 -9.05 -18.49
C ASN A 100 -4.73 -9.90 -17.28
N THR A 101 -3.43 -10.11 -17.08
CA THR A 101 -2.87 -10.86 -15.96
C THR A 101 -1.62 -10.16 -15.44
N ILE A 102 -1.66 -9.76 -14.17
CA ILE A 102 -0.53 -9.22 -13.43
C ILE A 102 -0.14 -10.26 -12.38
N LEU A 103 1.05 -10.86 -12.50
CA LEU A 103 1.64 -11.73 -11.48
C LEU A 103 2.79 -10.97 -10.81
N PHE A 104 2.77 -10.91 -9.48
CA PHE A 104 3.91 -10.45 -8.69
C PHE A 104 4.24 -11.49 -7.63
N THR A 105 5.53 -11.78 -7.49
CA THR A 105 6.05 -12.66 -6.45
C THR A 105 6.90 -11.82 -5.52
N LEU A 106 6.47 -11.69 -4.26
CA LEU A 106 7.27 -11.10 -3.20
C LEU A 106 8.12 -12.21 -2.60
N HIS A 107 9.42 -12.20 -2.88
CA HIS A 107 10.37 -13.04 -2.15
C HIS A 107 10.79 -12.30 -0.89
N ARG A 108 10.53 -12.91 0.28
CA ARG A 108 11.10 -12.43 1.54
C ARG A 108 12.61 -12.67 1.48
N ASN A 109 13.39 -11.62 1.29
CA ASN A 109 14.83 -11.68 1.53
C ASN A 109 15.03 -11.73 3.05
N VAL A 110 15.07 -12.94 3.61
CA VAL A 110 15.77 -13.18 4.87
C VAL A 110 17.26 -13.08 4.56
N HIS A 111 17.80 -11.86 4.57
CA HIS A 111 19.25 -11.72 4.77
C HIS A 111 19.54 -12.18 6.18
N GLY A 112 20.27 -13.29 6.28
CA GLY A 112 20.69 -13.88 7.53
C GLY A 112 21.44 -12.88 8.38
N MET A 113 21.04 -12.79 9.65
CA MET A 113 21.93 -12.39 10.71
C MET A 113 23.07 -13.43 10.75
N ASN A 114 24.27 -13.00 10.35
CA ASN A 114 25.52 -13.56 10.83
C ASN A 114 26.02 -12.63 11.94
#